data_AF-A0A7K1YFY3-F1
#
_entry.id   AF-A0A7K1YFY3-F1
#
_cell.length_a   1.000
_cell.length_b   1.000
_cell.length_c   1.000
_cell.angle_alpha   90.00
_cell.angle_beta   90.00
_cell.angle_gamma   90.00
#
_symmetry.space_group_name_H-M   'P 1'
#
loop_
_entity.id
_entity.type
_entity.pdbx_description
1 polymer ?
#
loop_
_entity_poly.entity_id
_entity_poly.type
_entity_poly.pdbx_seq_one_letter_code
_entity_poly.pdbx_strand_id
1 'polypeptide(L)'
;MKKALPTILIGFIAITLFDVLGSITSRQMNFSYSYLGPISFLIYIATAFVIARRTDKKIAIISTALLGLYDATVGWKLSIFLQANTGYQKIEFTKFVFLATVIFVTLYGAILGFLGWWLSSKISRTKY
;
A
#
# COMPACT_ATOMS: atom_id res chain seq x y z
N MET A 1 17.03 -8.15 -4.30
CA MET A 1 16.04 -8.32 -3.21
C MET A 1 16.62 -8.25 -1.80
N LYS A 2 17.73 -8.93 -1.46
CA LYS A 2 18.22 -9.00 -0.05
C LYS A 2 18.32 -7.64 0.68
N LYS A 3 18.82 -6.59 0.00
CA LYS A 3 18.91 -5.23 0.55
C LYS A 3 17.57 -4.49 0.73
N ALA A 4 16.53 -4.92 0.02
CA ALA A 4 15.18 -4.35 0.09
C ALA A 4 14.28 -5.09 1.10
N LEU A 5 14.62 -6.34 1.45
CA LEU A 5 13.80 -7.21 2.29
C LEU A 5 13.40 -6.59 3.64
N PRO A 6 14.30 -5.94 4.40
CA PRO A 6 13.89 -5.32 5.66
C PRO A 6 12.86 -4.19 5.45
N THR A 7 13.05 -3.38 4.41
CA THR A 7 12.18 -2.24 4.13
C THR A 7 10.80 -2.68 3.64
N ILE A 8 10.71 -3.70 2.78
CA ILE A 8 9.40 -4.23 2.36
C ILE A 8 8.64 -4.87 3.53
N LEU A 9 9.34 -5.56 4.45
CA LEU A 9 8.72 -6.09 5.66
C LEU A 9 8.16 -4.98 6.56
N ILE A 10 8.91 -3.88 6.72
CA ILE A 10 8.42 -2.69 7.41
C ILE A 10 7.20 -2.11 6.68
N GLY A 11 7.21 -2.09 5.34
CA GLY A 11 6.06 -1.69 4.53
C GLY A 11 4.81 -2.54 4.78
N PHE A 12 4.96 -3.87 4.80
CA PHE A 12 3.86 -4.79 5.14
C PHE A 12 3.32 -4.55 6.55
N ILE A 13 4.20 -4.36 7.54
CA ILE A 13 3.78 -4.07 8.91
C ILE A 13 3.06 -2.72 8.97
N ALA A 14 3.60 -1.69 8.31
CA ALA A 14 3.03 -0.35 8.30
C ALA A 14 1.63 -0.35 7.67
N ILE A 15 1.44 -1.00 6.51
CA ILE A 15 0.12 -1.06 5.87
C ILE A 15 -0.87 -1.87 6.71
N THR A 16 -0.45 -3.00 7.28
CA THR A 16 -1.30 -3.80 8.18
C THR A 16 -1.74 -3.03 9.41
N LEU A 17 -0.81 -2.34 10.08
CA LEU A 17 -1.15 -1.51 11.24
C LEU A 17 -2.11 -0.39 10.84
N PHE A 18 -1.86 0.23 9.68
CA PHE A 18 -2.73 1.26 9.16
C PHE A 18 -4.13 0.72 8.87
N ASP A 19 -4.24 -0.45 8.24
CA ASP A 19 -5.53 -1.06 7.93
C ASP A 19 -6.30 -1.45 9.20
N VAL A 20 -5.61 -2.00 10.19
CA VAL A 20 -6.19 -2.38 11.47
C VAL A 20 -6.72 -1.15 12.21
N LEU A 21 -5.86 -0.14 12.40
CA LEU A 21 -6.21 1.09 13.11
C LEU A 21 -7.29 1.88 12.34
N GLY A 22 -7.18 1.94 11.03
CA GLY A 22 -8.14 2.58 10.14
C GLY A 22 -9.51 1.90 10.19
N SER A 23 -9.54 0.57 10.23
CA SER A 23 -10.80 -0.19 10.33
C SER A 23 -11.47 0.07 11.67
N ILE A 24 -10.71 0.06 12.77
CA ILE A 24 -11.25 0.34 14.12
C ILE A 24 -11.76 1.78 14.21
N THR A 25 -10.97 2.76 13.78
CA THR A 25 -11.32 4.19 13.86
C THR A 25 -12.48 4.56 12.95
N SER A 26 -12.53 4.03 11.71
CA SER A 26 -13.66 4.25 10.79
C SER A 26 -14.99 3.77 11.37
N ARG A 27 -14.97 2.61 12.06
CA ARG A 27 -16.14 2.09 12.76
C ARG A 27 -16.51 2.94 13.99
N GLN A 28 -15.53 3.33 14.80
CA GLN A 28 -15.78 4.09 16.04
C GLN A 28 -16.24 5.53 15.78
N MET A 29 -15.68 6.19 14.78
CA MET A 29 -15.97 7.58 14.44
C MET A 29 -16.96 7.72 13.27
N ASN A 30 -17.50 6.59 12.78
CA ASN A 30 -18.52 6.52 11.74
C ASN A 30 -18.18 7.26 10.43
N PHE A 31 -16.91 7.26 10.02
CA PHE A 31 -16.47 7.81 8.73
C PHE A 31 -16.13 6.68 7.75
N SER A 32 -16.14 6.98 6.44
CA SER A 32 -15.79 5.99 5.43
C SER A 32 -14.30 5.66 5.46
N TYR A 33 -13.96 4.38 5.63
CA TYR A 33 -12.61 3.82 5.57
C TYR A 33 -11.86 4.24 4.31
N SER A 34 -12.56 4.42 3.18
CA SER A 34 -11.97 4.85 1.91
C SER A 34 -11.25 6.21 2.00
N TYR A 35 -11.60 7.07 2.96
CA TYR A 35 -10.92 8.35 3.19
C TYR A 35 -9.48 8.20 3.69
N LEU A 36 -9.10 7.01 4.15
CA LEU A 36 -7.75 6.70 4.59
C LEU A 36 -6.81 6.33 3.42
N GLY A 37 -7.35 6.11 2.22
CA GLY A 37 -6.58 5.75 1.02
C GLY A 37 -5.38 6.65 0.72
N PRO A 38 -5.46 8.00 0.81
CA PRO A 38 -4.31 8.88 0.59
C PRO A 38 -3.12 8.60 1.52
N ILE A 39 -3.36 8.13 2.75
CA ILE A 39 -2.29 7.80 3.68
C ILE A 39 -1.61 6.48 3.27
N SER A 40 -2.38 5.48 2.82
CA SER A 40 -1.82 4.28 2.20
C SER A 40 -0.91 4.66 1.03
N PHE A 41 -1.27 5.65 0.20
CA PHE A 41 -0.41 6.09 -0.90
C PHE A 41 0.96 6.59 -0.41
N LEU A 42 1.00 7.31 0.70
CA LEU A 42 2.25 7.76 1.32
C LEU A 42 3.11 6.59 1.79
N ILE A 43 2.50 5.55 2.38
CA ILE A 43 3.21 4.34 2.81
C ILE A 43 3.89 3.67 1.61
N TYR A 44 3.20 3.56 0.47
CA TYR A 44 3.75 2.95 -0.74
C TYR A 44 4.91 3.77 -1.30
N ILE A 45 4.72 5.08 -1.46
CA ILE A 45 5.75 5.98 -1.99
C ILE A 45 6.98 5.99 -1.07
N ALA A 46 6.78 6.09 0.25
CA ALA A 46 7.87 6.09 1.24
C ALA A 46 8.63 4.77 1.21
N THR A 47 7.93 3.64 1.12
CA THR A 47 8.55 2.31 1.01
C THR A 47 9.44 2.22 -0.24
N ALA A 48 8.91 2.60 -1.41
CA ALA A 48 9.70 2.62 -2.65
C ALA A 48 10.87 3.60 -2.59
N PHE A 49 10.67 4.78 -2.02
CA PHE A 49 11.70 5.80 -1.88
C PHE A 49 12.91 5.29 -1.08
N VAL A 50 12.66 4.64 0.06
CA VAL A 50 13.71 4.08 0.92
C VAL A 50 14.39 2.88 0.24
N ILE A 51 13.63 2.00 -0.42
CA ILE A 51 14.19 0.88 -1.19
C ILE A 51 15.11 1.40 -2.30
N ALA A 52 14.67 2.41 -3.05
CA ALA A 52 15.39 3.03 -4.16
C ALA A 52 16.74 3.64 -3.75
N ARG A 53 16.94 3.99 -2.46
CA ARG A 53 18.25 4.46 -1.96
C ARG A 53 19.29 3.36 -1.83
N ARG A 54 18.89 2.09 -1.87
CA ARG A 54 19.75 0.92 -1.60
C ARG A 54 19.75 -0.11 -2.73
N THR A 55 18.84 0.05 -3.71
CA THR A 55 18.64 -0.88 -4.82
C THR A 55 18.32 -0.16 -6.12
N ASP A 56 18.17 -0.92 -7.21
CA ASP A 56 17.80 -0.39 -8.51
C ASP A 56 16.28 -0.17 -8.66
N LYS A 57 15.91 0.50 -9.77
CA LYS A 57 14.53 0.83 -10.13
C LYS A 57 13.61 -0.38 -10.13
N LYS A 58 14.06 -1.51 -10.72
CA LYS A 58 13.21 -2.70 -10.87
C LYS A 58 12.83 -3.26 -9.50
N ILE A 59 13.78 -3.36 -8.58
CA ILE A 59 13.51 -3.85 -7.22
C ILE A 59 12.52 -2.93 -6.48
N ALA A 60 12.64 -1.60 -6.61
CA ALA A 60 11.70 -0.68 -5.96
C ALA A 60 10.26 -0.89 -6.46
N ILE A 61 10.06 -0.97 -7.78
CA ILE A 61 8.73 -1.18 -8.40
C ILE A 61 8.14 -2.54 -8.02
N ILE A 62 8.93 -3.62 -8.13
CA ILE A 62 8.45 -4.98 -7.81
C ILE A 62 8.09 -5.06 -6.31
N SER A 63 8.89 -4.45 -5.44
CA SER A 63 8.64 -4.50 -4.00
C SER A 63 7.34 -3.81 -3.60
N THR A 64 7.00 -2.68 -4.22
CA THR A 64 5.72 -2.00 -3.95
C THR A 64 4.55 -2.60 -4.71
N ALA A 65 4.78 -3.27 -5.84
CA ALA A 65 3.74 -4.12 -6.45
C ALA A 65 3.36 -5.27 -5.50
N LEU A 66 4.35 -5.90 -4.85
CA LEU A 66 4.10 -6.92 -3.82
C LEU A 66 3.42 -6.33 -2.59
N LEU A 67 3.74 -5.09 -2.20
CA LEU A 67 3.00 -4.35 -1.17
C LEU A 67 1.53 -4.17 -1.57
N GLY A 68 1.27 -3.79 -2.82
CA GLY A 68 -0.08 -3.69 -3.39
C GLY A 68 -0.85 -5.01 -3.38
N LEU A 69 -0.19 -6.09 -3.77
CA LEU A 69 -0.76 -7.43 -3.72
C LEU A 69 -1.11 -7.84 -2.29
N TYR A 70 -0.23 -7.55 -1.33
CA TYR A 70 -0.45 -7.85 0.08
C TYR A 70 -1.62 -7.04 0.67
N ASP A 71 -1.66 -5.73 0.43
CA ASP A 71 -2.73 -4.84 0.89
C ASP A 71 -4.10 -5.28 0.33
N ALA A 72 -4.18 -5.52 -0.98
CA ALA A 72 -5.42 -5.96 -1.63
C ALA A 72 -5.90 -7.37 -1.25
N THR A 73 -5.06 -8.15 -0.56
CA THR A 73 -5.41 -9.50 -0.11
C THR A 73 -5.57 -9.56 1.40
N VAL A 74 -4.49 -9.37 2.14
CA VAL A 74 -4.46 -9.44 3.59
C VAL A 74 -5.09 -8.20 4.22
N GLY A 75 -4.74 -7.01 3.74
CA GLY A 75 -5.31 -5.74 4.23
C GLY A 75 -6.83 -5.70 4.07
N TRP A 76 -7.32 -6.06 2.88
CA TRP A 76 -8.76 -6.15 2.64
C TRP A 76 -9.45 -7.23 3.50
N LYS A 77 -8.83 -8.40 3.67
CA LYS A 77 -9.39 -9.42 4.57
C LYS A 77 -9.48 -8.93 6.02
N LEU A 78 -8.49 -8.17 6.48
CA LEU A 78 -8.47 -7.57 7.82
C LEU A 78 -9.56 -6.50 7.97
N SER A 79 -9.78 -5.66 6.96
CA SER A 79 -10.82 -4.63 7.04
C SER A 79 -12.23 -5.22 7.10
N ILE A 80 -12.49 -6.33 6.41
CA ILE A 80 -13.76 -7.08 6.52
C ILE A 80 -13.87 -7.70 7.92
N PHE A 81 -12.82 -8.38 8.39
CA PHE A 81 -12.82 -9.03 9.70
C PHE A 81 -13.05 -8.02 10.84
N LEU A 82 -12.46 -6.83 10.73
CA LEU A 82 -12.60 -5.73 11.67
C LEU A 82 -13.86 -4.88 11.42
N GLN A 83 -14.71 -5.27 10.47
CA GLN A 83 -15.95 -4.56 10.14
C GLN A 83 -15.73 -3.05 9.92
N ALA A 84 -14.72 -2.73 9.10
CA ALA A 84 -14.43 -1.35 8.71
C ALA A 84 -15.68 -0.70 8.12
N ASN A 85 -15.89 0.58 8.42
CA ASN A 85 -17.02 1.31 7.85
C ASN A 85 -16.72 1.67 6.39
N THR A 86 -17.19 0.89 5.43
CA THR A 86 -17.03 1.17 4.00
C THR A 86 -18.02 2.21 3.48
N GLY A 87 -18.82 2.84 4.36
CA GLY A 87 -19.88 3.77 4.01
C GLY A 87 -21.11 3.08 3.42
N TYR A 88 -21.87 3.81 2.59
CA TYR A 88 -23.13 3.34 2.00
C TYR A 88 -22.97 2.33 0.86
N GLN A 89 -21.74 2.08 0.39
CA GLN A 89 -21.48 1.11 -0.65
C GLN A 89 -21.34 -0.28 -0.04
N LYS A 90 -22.43 -1.05 -0.07
CA LYS A 90 -22.37 -2.50 0.09
C LYS A 90 -21.81 -3.10 -1.19
N ILE A 91 -20.49 -3.11 -1.31
CA ILE A 91 -19.84 -3.79 -2.44
C ILE A 91 -20.12 -5.29 -2.26
N GLU A 92 -20.87 -5.87 -3.21
CA GLU A 92 -21.07 -7.31 -3.23
C GLU A 92 -19.73 -8.01 -3.45
N PHE A 93 -19.37 -8.89 -2.52
CA PHE A 93 -18.11 -9.59 -2.53
C PHE A 93 -18.12 -10.72 -3.55
N THR A 94 -17.99 -10.36 -4.83
CA THR A 94 -17.89 -11.32 -5.93
C THR A 94 -16.43 -11.66 -6.20
N LYS A 95 -16.16 -12.88 -6.69
CA LYS A 95 -14.82 -13.31 -7.12
C LYS A 95 -14.22 -12.37 -8.16
N PHE A 96 -15.06 -11.81 -9.03
CA PHE A 96 -14.65 -10.87 -10.07
C PHE A 96 -14.15 -9.55 -9.46
N VAL A 97 -14.93 -8.94 -8.56
CA VAL A 97 -14.52 -7.69 -7.88
C VAL A 97 -13.25 -7.91 -7.06
N PHE A 98 -13.12 -9.07 -6.42
CA PHE A 98 -11.90 -9.43 -5.71
C PHE A 98 -10.67 -9.45 -6.64
N LEU A 99 -10.74 -10.22 -7.73
CA LEU A 99 -9.63 -10.34 -8.67
C LEU A 99 -9.29 -9.00 -9.34
N ALA A 100 -10.31 -8.23 -9.73
CA ALA A 100 -10.13 -6.90 -10.32
C ALA A 100 -9.42 -5.95 -9.34
N THR A 101 -9.81 -5.96 -8.07
CA THR A 101 -9.18 -5.13 -7.03
C THR A 101 -7.73 -5.54 -6.80
N VAL A 102 -7.45 -6.84 -6.68
CA VAL A 102 -6.07 -7.34 -6.51
C VAL A 102 -5.18 -6.90 -7.66
N ILE A 103 -5.63 -7.07 -8.92
CA ILE A 103 -4.87 -6.64 -10.10
C ILE A 103 -4.68 -5.12 -10.07
N PHE A 104 -5.76 -4.37 -9.84
CA PHE A 104 -5.73 -2.91 -9.85
C PHE A 104 -4.77 -2.35 -8.79
N VAL A 105 -4.89 -2.78 -7.53
CA VAL A 105 -4.06 -2.29 -6.42
C VAL A 105 -2.60 -2.74 -6.58
N THR A 106 -2.36 -3.92 -7.14
CA THR A 106 -0.99 -4.37 -7.46
C THR A 106 -0.34 -3.47 -8.52
N LEU A 107 -1.05 -3.18 -9.62
CA LEU A 107 -0.57 -2.29 -10.67
C LEU A 107 -0.41 -0.85 -10.14
N TYR A 108 -1.36 -0.40 -9.33
CA TYR A 108 -1.30 0.88 -8.66
C TYR A 108 -0.08 0.99 -7.74
N GLY A 109 0.23 -0.06 -6.98
CA GLY A 109 1.44 -0.15 -6.17
C GLY A 109 2.73 -0.12 -7.00
N ALA A 110 2.73 -0.70 -8.20
CA ALA A 110 3.85 -0.59 -9.13
C ALA A 110 4.05 0.86 -9.62
N ILE A 111 2.97 1.57 -9.94
CA ILE A 111 3.00 2.99 -10.35
C ILE A 111 3.55 3.87 -9.22
N LEU A 112 3.04 3.69 -8.00
CA LEU A 112 3.56 4.40 -6.83
C LEU A 112 5.02 4.03 -6.53
N GLY A 113 5.40 2.78 -6.82
CA GLY A 113 6.78 2.33 -6.77
C GLY A 113 7.71 3.10 -7.68
N PHE A 114 7.28 3.29 -8.92
CA PHE A 114 8.00 4.11 -9.89
C PHE A 114 8.11 5.55 -9.41
N LEU A 115 7.03 6.13 -8.88
CA LEU A 115 7.00 7.49 -8.36
C LEU A 115 7.98 7.66 -7.18
N GLY A 116 7.97 6.75 -6.20
CA GLY A 116 8.88 6.77 -5.05
C GLY A 116 10.35 6.64 -5.46
N TRP A 117 10.65 5.77 -6.44
CA TRP A 117 11.99 5.68 -7.02
C TRP A 117 12.40 6.99 -7.72
N TRP A 118 11.51 7.57 -8.52
CA TRP A 118 11.78 8.81 -9.25
C TRP A 118 12.08 9.96 -8.30
N LEU A 119 11.29 10.12 -7.24
CA LEU A 119 11.55 11.11 -6.18
C LEU A 119 12.91 10.88 -5.49
N SER A 120 13.23 9.63 -5.17
CA SER A 120 14.53 9.26 -4.56
C SER A 120 15.70 9.61 -5.47
N SER A 121 15.57 9.37 -6.78
CA SER A 121 16.60 9.69 -7.77
C SER A 121 16.85 11.19 -7.94
N LYS A 122 15.82 12.02 -7.78
CA LYS A 122 15.93 13.49 -7.86
C LYS A 122 16.61 14.06 -6.64
N ILE A 123 16.22 13.62 -5.44
CA ILE A 123 16.78 14.11 -4.17
C ILE A 123 18.24 13.65 -3.98
N SER A 124 18.58 12.45 -4.42
CA SER A 124 19.94 11.91 -4.25
C SER A 124 20.97 12.54 -5.20
N ARG A 125 20.53 13.21 -6.28
CA ARG A 125 21.40 14.02 -7.15
C ARG A 125 21.71 15.40 -6.58
N THR A 126 21.13 15.77 -5.44
CA THR A 126 21.31 17.06 -4.77
C THR A 126 22.30 16.94 -3.61
N LYS A 127 23.47 16.32 -3.85
CA LYS A 127 24.63 16.48 -2.98
C LYS A 127 25.73 17.14 -3.80
N TYR A 128 25.95 18.42 -3.49
CA TYR A 128 27.06 19.25 -3.92
C TYR A 128 28.41 18.57 -3.66
#